data_AF-A0A7X8YY64-F1
#
_entry.id   AF-A0A7X8YY64-F1
#
_cell.length_a   1.000
_cell.length_b   1.000
_cell.length_c   1.000
_cell.angle_alpha   90.00
_cell.angle_beta   90.00
_cell.angle_gamma   90.00
#
_symmetry.space_group_name_H-M   'P 1'
#
loop_
_entity.id
_entity.type
_entity.pdbx_description
1 polymer ?
#
loop_
_entity_poly.entity_id
_entity_poly.type
_entity_poly.pdbx_seq_one_letter_code
_entity_poly.pdbx_strand_id
1 'polypeptide(L)' 'RRFALSPRCVVWDLAEVEAWLESRRTRPIPRAKHPDVAQRKFRPVKGQGRAQA' A
#
# COMPACT_ATOMS: atom_id res chain seq x y z
N ARG A 1 -13.18 5.14 -19.59
CA ARG A 1 -13.15 4.72 -21.01
C ARG A 1 -11.69 4.65 -21.46
N ARG A 2 -11.26 3.57 -22.13
CA ARG A 2 -9.87 3.39 -22.58
C ARG A 2 -9.71 3.85 -24.02
N PHE A 3 -8.59 4.51 -24.33
CA PHE A 3 -8.24 4.97 -25.66
C PHE A 3 -6.85 4.45 -26.04
N ALA A 4 -6.67 3.95 -27.25
CA ALA A 4 -5.36 3.55 -27.74
C ALA A 4 -4.77 4.70 -28.57
N LEU A 5 -3.70 5.33 -28.09
CA LEU A 5 -2.91 6.28 -28.89
C LEU A 5 -2.02 5.53 -29.89
N SER A 6 -1.55 4.34 -29.48
CA SER A 6 -0.80 3.40 -30.32
C SER A 6 -1.01 1.97 -29.81
N PRO A 7 -0.61 0.91 -30.54
CA PRO A 7 -0.76 -0.47 -30.09
C PRO A 7 -0.11 -0.78 -28.73
N ARG A 8 0.87 0.03 -28.30
CA ARG A 8 1.55 -0.11 -27.00
C ARG A 8 1.13 0.94 -25.98
N CYS A 9 0.42 2.00 -26.41
CA CYS A 9 0.06 3.12 -25.56
C CYS A 9 -1.46 3.18 -25.38
N VAL A 10 -1.95 2.44 -24.39
CA VAL A 10 -3.34 2.52 -23.92
C VAL A 10 -3.40 3.56 -22.82
N VAL A 11 -4.18 4.60 -23.07
CA VAL A 11 -4.42 5.71 -22.14
C VAL A 11 -5.79 5.55 -21.51
N TRP A 12 -5.89 5.98 -20.26
CA TRP A 12 -7.13 5.98 -19.49
C TRP A 12 -7.72 7.39 -19.46
N ASP A 13 -9.04 7.46 -19.38
CA ASP A 13 -9.74 8.72 -19.14
C ASP A 13 -9.34 9.28 -17.76
N LEU A 14 -8.85 10.52 -17.74
CA LEU A 14 -8.36 11.15 -16.51
C LEU A 14 -9.46 11.28 -15.46
N ALA A 15 -10.65 11.73 -15.85
CA ALA A 15 -11.76 11.95 -14.93
C ALA A 15 -12.25 10.64 -14.32
N GLU A 16 -12.26 9.55 -15.08
CA GLU A 16 -12.55 8.21 -14.57
C GLU A 16 -11.53 7.77 -13.50
N VAL A 17 -10.24 7.97 -13.76
CA VAL A 17 -9.17 7.60 -12.82
C VAL A 17 -9.23 8.45 -11.55
N GLU A 18 -9.47 9.75 -11.68
CA GLU A 18 -9.61 10.66 -10.54
C GLU A 18 -10.81 10.31 -9.67
N ALA A 19 -11.98 10.07 -10.27
CA ALA A 19 -13.18 9.65 -9.54
C ALA A 19 -12.97 8.31 -8.80
N TRP A 20 -12.26 7.36 -9.43
CA TRP A 20 -11.90 6.10 -8.80
C TRP A 20 -10.92 6.28 -7.63
N LEU A 21 -9.89 7.13 -7.79
CA LEU A 21 -8.94 7.44 -6.72
C LEU A 21 -9.61 8.12 -5.53
N GLU A 22 -10.51 9.08 -5.77
CA GLU A 22 -11.25 9.78 -4.71
C GLU A 22 -12.15 8.81 -3.92
N SER A 23 -12.90 7.95 -4.63
CA SER A 23 -13.69 6.87 -4.03
C SER A 23 -12.85 5.89 -3.20
N ARG A 24 -11.59 5.67 -3.60
CA ARG A 24 -10.66 4.80 -2.86
C ARG A 24 -10.03 5.50 -1.66
N ARG A 25 -9.75 6.81 -1.74
CA ARG A 25 -9.22 7.60 -0.62
C ARG A 25 -10.25 7.77 0.50
N THR A 26 -11.52 7.95 0.14
CA THR A 26 -12.62 8.05 1.13
C THR A 26 -12.85 6.76 1.92
N ARG A 27 -12.37 5.62 1.40
CA ARG A 27 -12.40 4.32 2.09
C ARG A 27 -10.98 3.90 2.47
N PRO A 28 -10.40 4.48 3.54
CA PRO A 28 -9.06 4.12 3.98
C PRO A 28 -9.03 2.62 4.30
N ILE A 29 -8.18 1.88 3.57
CA ILE A 29 -7.95 0.46 3.84
C ILE A 29 -7.20 0.37 5.17
N PRO A 30 -7.74 -0.34 6.17
CA PRO A 30 -7.05 -0.50 7.43
C PRO A 30 -5.71 -1.19 7.18
N ARG A 31 -4.64 -0.63 7.75
CA ARG A 31 -3.34 -1.26 7.68
C ARG A 31 -3.44 -2.62 8.37
N ALA A 32 -2.95 -3.67 7.71
CA ALA A 32 -2.79 -4.96 8.36
C ALA A 32 -1.93 -4.79 9.62
N LYS A 33 -2.20 -5.61 10.65
CA LYS A 33 -1.34 -5.67 11.84
C LYS A 33 0.08 -5.92 11.38
N HIS A 34 1.01 -5.07 11.82
CA HIS A 34 2.42 -5.26 11.50
C HIS A 34 2.87 -6.61 12.07
N PRO A 35 3.60 -7.44 11.31
CA PRO A 35 4.09 -8.70 11.81
C PRO A 35 5.04 -8.45 12.99
N ASP A 36 4.92 -9.23 14.06
CA ASP A 36 5.88 -9.16 15.16
C ASP A 36 7.25 -9.62 14.64
N VAL A 37 8.19 -8.67 14.59
CA VAL A 37 9.53 -8.87 14.04
C VAL A 37 10.44 -9.66 14.99
N ALA A 38 10.05 -9.80 16.26
CA ALA A 38 10.73 -10.65 17.23
C ALA A 38 10.44 -12.14 16.97
N GLN A 39 9.29 -12.47 16.36
CA GLN A 39 8.88 -13.85 16.02
C GLN A 39 9.43 -14.33 14.67
N ARG A 40 10.32 -13.59 14.03
CA ARG A 40 10.89 -13.98 12.74
C ARG A 40 11.82 -15.19 12.90
N LYS A 41 11.60 -16.23 12.09
CA LYS A 41 12.48 -17.41 12.01
C LYS A 41 13.93 -17.05 11.67
N PHE A 42 14.12 -16.03 10.82
CA PHE A 42 15.43 -15.54 10.43
C PHE A 42 15.63 -14.10 10.90
N ARG A 43 16.76 -13.86 11.58
CA ARG A 43 17.16 -12.54 12.09
C ARG A 43 16.08 -11.88 12.98
N PRO A 44 15.67 -12.51 14.10
CA PRO A 44 14.74 -11.90 15.04
C PRO A 44 15.34 -10.63 15.63
N VAL A 45 14.51 -9.60 15.79
CA VAL A 45 14.91 -8.40 16.53
C VAL A 45 14.88 -8.75 18.02
N LYS A 46 16.04 -8.74 18.69
CA LYS A 46 16.09 -8.82 20.15
C LYS A 46 15.32 -7.60 20.68
N GLY A 47 14.22 -7.84 21.39
CA GLY A 47 13.45 -6.77 22.03
C GLY A 47 14.41 -5.88 22.81
N GLN A 48 14.24 -4.56 22.70
CA GLN A 48 15.00 -3.61 23.50
C GLN A 48 14.90 -4.08 24.95
N GLY A 49 16.00 -4.65 25.46
CA GLY A 49 16.13 -4.93 26.87
C GLY A 49 15.76 -3.62 27.55
N ARG A 50 14.76 -3.67 28.44
CA ARG A 50 14.34 -2.53 29.25
C ARG A 50 15.59 -1.74 29.60
N ALA A 51 15.74 -0.55 29.03
CA ALA A 51 16.61 0.45 29.62
C ALA A 51 15.87 0.85 30.90
N GLN A 52 16.09 0.05 31.96
CA GLN A 52 15.72 0.42 33.31
C GLN A 52 16.60 1.61 33.65
N ALA A 53 15.98 2.78 33.75
CA ALA A 53 16.45 3.91 34.52
C ALA A 53 15.41 4.15 35.61
#